data_AF-A0A535HM92-F1
#
_entry.id   AF-A0A535HM92-F1
#
_cell.length_a   1.000
_cell.length_b   1.000
_cell.length_c   1.000
_cell.angle_alpha   90.00
_cell.angle_beta   90.00
_cell.angle_gamma   90.00
#
_symmetry.space_group_name_H-M   'P 1'
#
loop_
_entity.id
_entity.type
_entity.pdbx_description
1 polymer ?
#
loop_
_entity_poly.entity_id
_entity_poly.type
_entity_poly.pdbx_seq_one_letter_code
_entity_poly.pdbx_strand_id
1 'polypeptide(L)'
;MLYCTRHYCLARAAKMNRHLRFVAAKRLALIGALPVALVLALLALLAPPPTVVSAGPDGLRVLRSDLNGVVLELDVPSYQLTQRRIDGVKYDVLSAPGLDLRGAAPGAPQLPLRGVAVAVPQAAAMSVRVLDAQAEEVPQSLRLLPMPTQQIDRSSGEPFTYRNLGLQYIPDAALYARAGFEPQSPFSLGSVGYMRSQRFVQLTLYPFAYNAVQQKVRWIKRLTIEIRFAYAHGPDVQAVGSAHDEGPYEKILQQQIVNYDNARTWRMPARSAPRPQTP
;
A
#
# COMPACT_ATOMS: atom_id res chain seq x y z
N MET A 1 44.68 45.02 -44.56
CA MET A 1 45.54 45.99 -45.27
C MET A 1 45.47 47.29 -44.47
N LEU A 2 46.53 47.97 -44.03
CA LEU A 2 47.98 47.84 -44.15
C LEU A 2 48.60 48.81 -43.11
N TYR A 3 49.92 48.72 -42.92
CA TYR A 3 50.86 49.53 -42.10
C TYR A 3 51.21 48.95 -40.72
N CYS A 4 52.38 48.30 -40.53
CA CYS A 4 53.77 48.82 -40.47
C CYS A 4 53.96 49.73 -39.23
N THR A 5 54.92 49.60 -38.30
CA THR A 5 56.35 49.30 -38.46
C THR A 5 57.02 49.05 -37.07
N ARG A 6 57.95 48.08 -37.02
CA ARG A 6 59.24 47.98 -36.28
C ARG A 6 59.50 48.73 -34.95
N HIS A 7 60.15 48.04 -34.01
CA HIS A 7 61.54 48.32 -33.51
C HIS A 7 62.08 47.03 -32.85
N TYR A 8 63.13 46.39 -33.41
CA TYR A 8 64.55 46.36 -32.93
C TYR A 8 64.71 45.71 -31.54
N CYS A 9 65.64 44.82 -31.20
CA CYS A 9 66.86 44.25 -31.77
C CYS A 9 67.24 43.14 -30.74
N LEU A 10 67.63 41.92 -31.09
CA LEU A 10 69.04 41.54 -31.23
C LEU A 10 69.10 40.06 -31.61
N ALA A 11 69.77 39.81 -32.73
CA ALA A 11 70.30 38.52 -33.10
C ALA A 11 71.47 38.14 -32.16
N ARG A 12 71.71 36.85 -31.95
CA ARG A 12 72.76 36.08 -32.68
C ARG A 12 73.27 34.89 -31.84
N ALA A 13 73.15 33.71 -32.45
CA ALA A 13 74.07 32.56 -32.39
C ALA A 13 74.45 31.93 -31.04
N ALA A 14 74.11 30.64 -30.89
CA ALA A 14 75.11 29.59 -31.08
C ALA A 14 74.42 28.23 -31.27
N LYS A 15 74.92 27.52 -32.28
CA LYS A 15 74.49 26.22 -32.78
C LYS A 15 75.34 25.16 -32.07
N MET A 16 74.78 23.95 -31.95
CA MET A 16 75.52 22.67 -31.98
C MET A 16 76.06 22.11 -30.64
N ASN A 17 75.43 21.06 -30.09
CA ASN A 17 75.95 19.68 -30.14
C ASN A 17 75.17 18.69 -29.24
N ARG A 18 74.86 17.53 -29.84
CA ARG A 18 74.91 16.16 -29.28
C ARG A 18 73.99 15.78 -28.12
N HIS A 19 72.93 15.07 -28.53
CA HIS A 19 72.53 13.73 -28.07
C HIS A 19 73.23 13.11 -26.85
N LEU A 20 72.41 12.38 -26.10
CA LEU A 20 72.69 11.37 -25.08
C LEU A 20 72.94 11.88 -23.65
N ARG A 21 71.88 11.92 -22.83
CA ARG A 21 71.61 10.89 -21.79
C ARG A 21 70.59 11.38 -20.75
N PHE A 22 69.95 10.41 -20.11
CA PHE A 22 69.21 10.47 -18.85
C PHE A 22 67.74 10.95 -18.88
N VAL A 23 66.88 9.96 -19.09
CA VAL A 23 65.58 9.80 -18.43
C VAL A 23 65.73 10.02 -16.92
N ALA A 24 64.99 10.98 -16.36
CA ALA A 24 64.29 10.92 -15.06
C ALA A 24 64.01 12.34 -14.54
N ALA A 25 62.74 12.77 -14.56
CA ALA A 25 62.10 13.62 -13.54
C ALA A 25 60.75 14.17 -14.05
N LYS A 26 59.70 13.35 -13.98
CA LYS A 26 58.31 13.82 -13.95
C LYS A 26 57.49 12.91 -13.05
N ARG A 27 57.50 13.20 -11.74
CA ARG A 27 56.49 12.77 -10.78
C ARG A 27 56.43 13.78 -9.64
N LEU A 28 55.55 14.77 -9.73
CA LEU A 28 55.02 15.48 -8.56
C LEU A 28 53.80 16.32 -8.95
N ALA A 29 52.61 15.68 -9.01
CA ALA A 29 51.30 16.34 -8.99
C ALA A 29 50.18 15.28 -8.99
N LEU A 30 50.13 14.40 -7.99
CA LEU A 30 49.02 13.44 -7.85
C LEU A 30 48.95 12.90 -6.41
N ILE A 31 48.87 13.80 -5.41
CA ILE A 31 48.75 13.41 -3.99
C ILE A 31 47.52 14.08 -3.31
N GLY A 32 46.85 15.05 -3.95
CA GLY A 32 45.72 15.77 -3.34
C GLY A 32 44.32 15.16 -3.51
N ALA A 33 44.09 14.30 -4.51
CA ALA A 33 42.74 13.81 -4.85
C ALA A 33 42.41 12.40 -4.31
N LEU A 34 43.44 11.60 -4.01
CA LEU A 34 43.27 10.26 -3.45
C LEU A 34 42.66 10.23 -2.03
N PRO A 35 42.98 11.13 -1.08
CA PRO A 35 42.45 11.01 0.27
C PRO A 35 40.96 11.40 0.34
N VAL A 36 40.49 12.32 -0.50
CA VAL A 36 39.09 12.76 -0.52
C VAL A 36 38.16 11.68 -1.11
N ALA A 37 38.58 11.02 -2.18
CA ALA A 37 37.83 9.92 -2.77
C ALA A 37 37.78 8.69 -1.85
N LEU A 38 38.87 8.41 -1.11
CA LEU A 38 38.91 7.33 -0.12
C LEU A 38 38.01 7.63 1.09
N VAL A 39 37.97 8.88 1.56
CA VAL A 39 37.10 9.31 2.66
C VAL A 39 35.62 9.31 2.25
N LEU A 40 35.28 9.71 1.02
CA LEU A 40 33.90 9.62 0.50
C LEU A 40 33.44 8.16 0.30
N ALA A 41 34.32 7.29 -0.20
CA ALA A 41 34.03 5.86 -0.30
C ALA A 41 33.86 5.22 1.10
N LEU A 42 34.68 5.62 2.08
CA LEU A 42 34.56 5.13 3.45
C LEU A 42 33.31 5.66 4.18
N LEU A 43 32.87 6.89 3.87
CA LEU A 43 31.60 7.43 4.39
C LEU A 43 30.37 6.71 3.80
N ALA A 44 30.43 6.29 2.54
CA ALA A 44 29.36 5.50 1.93
C ALA A 44 29.23 4.08 2.52
N LEU A 45 30.32 3.53 3.08
CA LEU A 45 30.29 2.27 3.85
C LEU A 45 29.70 2.42 5.27
N LEU A 46 29.59 3.63 5.80
CA LEU A 46 28.94 3.90 7.09
C LEU A 46 27.43 4.17 6.97
N ALA A 47 26.90 4.27 5.76
CA ALA A 47 25.46 4.37 5.57
C ALA A 47 24.82 3.03 6.00
N PRO A 48 23.89 3.02 6.98
CA PRO A 48 23.13 1.81 7.25
C PRO A 48 22.42 1.40 5.95
N PRO A 49 22.37 0.10 5.62
CA PRO A 49 21.57 -0.35 4.48
C PRO A 49 20.15 0.21 4.63
N PRO A 50 19.47 0.60 3.54
CA PRO A 50 18.08 1.01 3.63
C PRO A 50 17.33 -0.09 4.38
N THR A 51 16.83 0.23 5.56
CA THR A 51 16.01 -0.70 6.32
C THR A 51 14.77 -0.94 5.50
N VAL A 52 14.74 -2.06 4.79
CA VAL A 52 13.51 -2.63 4.27
C VAL A 52 12.76 -3.03 5.53
N VAL A 53 11.91 -2.12 6.02
CA VAL A 53 10.92 -2.46 7.04
C VAL A 53 10.08 -3.54 6.38
N SER A 54 10.37 -4.81 6.73
CA SER A 54 9.59 -5.95 6.28
C SER A 54 8.13 -5.57 6.45
N ALA A 55 7.37 -5.65 5.36
CA ALA A 55 5.93 -5.54 5.49
C ALA A 55 5.49 -6.51 6.59
N GLY A 56 4.45 -6.17 7.35
CA GLY A 56 3.80 -7.17 8.19
C GLY A 56 3.49 -8.42 7.34
N PRO A 57 3.25 -9.58 7.96
CA PRO A 57 3.07 -10.85 7.24
C PRO A 57 2.04 -10.80 6.09
N ASP A 58 1.17 -9.79 6.08
CA ASP A 58 0.11 -9.59 5.11
C ASP A 58 0.30 -8.37 4.18
N GLY A 59 1.51 -7.81 4.06
CA GLY A 59 1.79 -6.69 3.16
C GLY A 59 1.35 -5.30 3.66
N LEU A 60 0.62 -5.24 4.78
CA LEU A 60 0.09 -4.00 5.36
C LEU A 60 1.05 -3.39 6.39
N ARG A 61 1.26 -2.08 6.33
CA ARG A 61 2.06 -1.29 7.28
C ARG A 61 1.32 -0.03 7.73
N VAL A 62 1.47 0.34 8.99
CA VAL A 62 1.09 1.67 9.51
C VAL A 62 2.31 2.57 9.41
N LEU A 63 2.25 3.60 8.57
CA LEU A 63 3.34 4.58 8.41
C LEU A 63 3.24 5.72 9.42
N ARG A 64 2.00 6.07 9.82
CA ARG A 64 1.71 7.10 10.82
C ARG A 64 0.39 6.79 11.51
N SER A 65 0.31 7.04 12.80
CA SER A 65 -0.96 7.04 13.54
C SER A 65 -0.87 8.04 14.69
N ASP A 66 -1.55 9.17 14.55
CA ASP A 66 -1.62 10.23 15.54
C ASP A 66 -3.00 10.91 15.50
N LEU A 67 -3.16 12.01 16.25
CA LEU A 67 -4.43 12.74 16.33
C LEU A 67 -4.82 13.43 15.02
N ASN A 68 -3.91 13.61 14.07
CA ASN A 68 -4.23 14.19 12.75
C ASN A 68 -4.69 13.12 11.75
N GLY A 69 -4.35 11.85 11.97
CA GLY A 69 -4.76 10.77 11.08
C GLY A 69 -3.90 9.52 11.14
N VAL A 70 -4.31 8.55 10.32
CA VAL A 70 -3.62 7.28 10.12
C VAL A 70 -3.19 7.19 8.65
N VAL A 71 -1.92 6.88 8.42
CA VAL A 71 -1.38 6.58 7.09
C VAL A 71 -1.07 5.10 7.02
N LEU A 72 -1.71 4.41 6.08
CA LEU A 72 -1.52 2.99 5.83
C LEU A 72 -0.85 2.80 4.47
N GLU A 73 -0.03 1.78 4.38
CA GLU A 73 0.52 1.30 3.12
C GLU A 73 0.22 -0.18 2.96
N LEU A 74 -0.30 -0.55 1.80
CA LEU A 74 -0.49 -1.93 1.38
C LEU A 74 0.48 -2.24 0.25
N ASP A 75 1.35 -3.21 0.48
CA ASP A 75 2.33 -3.74 -0.46
C ASP A 75 1.83 -5.10 -0.97
N VAL A 76 1.56 -5.18 -2.27
CA VAL A 76 1.09 -6.38 -2.96
C VAL A 76 2.06 -6.65 -4.10
N PRO A 77 3.27 -7.17 -3.83
CA PRO A 77 4.33 -7.27 -4.83
C PRO A 77 4.14 -8.45 -5.81
N SER A 78 3.25 -9.39 -5.48
CA SER A 78 2.97 -10.56 -6.33
C SER A 78 1.51 -11.00 -6.22
N TYR A 79 1.05 -11.71 -7.23
CA TYR A 79 -0.23 -12.42 -7.26
C TYR A 79 -0.02 -13.82 -7.86
N GLN A 80 -1.00 -14.71 -7.67
CA GLN A 80 -1.05 -16.02 -8.31
C GLN A 80 -2.32 -16.14 -9.14
N LEU A 81 -2.20 -16.84 -10.27
CA LEU A 81 -3.32 -17.22 -11.13
C LEU A 81 -3.42 -18.74 -11.12
N THR A 82 -4.58 -19.24 -10.72
CA THR A 82 -4.94 -20.65 -10.86
C THR A 82 -6.21 -20.77 -11.70
N GLN A 83 -6.52 -21.99 -12.14
CA GLN A 83 -7.65 -22.22 -13.03
C GLN A 83 -8.61 -23.22 -12.41
N ARG A 84 -9.90 -22.93 -12.51
CA ARG A 84 -10.98 -23.82 -12.06
C ARG A 84 -11.94 -24.07 -13.21
N ARG A 85 -12.45 -25.30 -13.28
CA ARG A 85 -13.51 -25.66 -14.23
C ARG A 85 -14.82 -25.82 -13.46
N ILE A 86 -15.81 -24.99 -13.79
CA ILE A 86 -17.16 -25.05 -13.23
C ILE A 86 -18.13 -25.22 -14.40
N ASP A 87 -18.96 -26.26 -14.35
CA ASP A 87 -19.97 -26.56 -15.38
C ASP A 87 -19.40 -26.53 -16.82
N GLY A 88 -18.21 -27.12 -16.99
CA GLY A 88 -17.52 -27.19 -18.28
C GLY A 88 -16.80 -25.89 -18.69
N VAL A 89 -17.03 -24.77 -18.00
CA VAL A 89 -16.42 -23.47 -18.25
C VAL A 89 -15.15 -23.29 -17.42
N LYS A 90 -14.10 -22.78 -18.06
CA LYS A 90 -12.82 -22.46 -17.41
C LYS A 90 -12.84 -21.03 -16.89
N TYR A 91 -12.53 -20.86 -15.61
CA TYR A 91 -12.38 -19.57 -14.93
C TYR A 91 -10.98 -19.44 -14.35
N ASP A 92 -10.50 -18.20 -14.29
CA ASP A 92 -9.27 -17.83 -13.62
C ASP A 92 -9.59 -17.39 -12.19
N VAL A 93 -8.74 -17.81 -11.26
CA VAL A 93 -8.78 -17.41 -9.86
C VAL A 93 -7.52 -16.63 -9.57
N LEU A 94 -7.70 -15.33 -9.35
CA LEU A 94 -6.65 -14.40 -8.95
C LEU A 94 -6.58 -14.36 -7.43
N SER A 95 -5.42 -14.67 -6.86
CA SER A 95 -5.15 -14.56 -5.43
C SER A 95 -3.89 -13.74 -5.18
N ALA A 96 -3.77 -13.14 -3.99
CA ALA A 96 -2.51 -12.57 -3.54
C ALA A 96 -2.32 -12.85 -2.04
N PRO A 97 -1.07 -12.99 -1.56
CA PRO A 97 -0.79 -13.22 -0.14
C PRO A 97 -1.42 -12.14 0.75
N GLY A 98 -2.01 -12.56 1.87
CA GLY A 98 -2.62 -11.65 2.85
C GLY A 98 -3.94 -11.01 2.41
N LEU A 99 -4.48 -11.33 1.23
CA LEU A 99 -5.74 -10.78 0.72
C LEU A 99 -6.86 -11.83 0.71
N ASP A 100 -8.06 -11.37 1.04
CA ASP A 100 -9.27 -12.17 0.97
C ASP A 100 -9.87 -12.11 -0.43
N LEU A 101 -10.30 -13.26 -0.95
CA LEU A 101 -11.00 -13.33 -2.22
C LEU A 101 -12.50 -13.03 -2.01
N ARG A 102 -12.97 -11.92 -2.58
CA ARG A 102 -14.36 -11.42 -2.39
C ARG A 102 -14.91 -10.84 -3.69
N GLY A 103 -16.19 -10.51 -3.70
CA GLY A 103 -16.85 -9.75 -4.76
C GLY A 103 -18.00 -8.93 -4.18
N ALA A 104 -18.49 -7.95 -4.94
CA ALA A 104 -19.50 -7.00 -4.46
C ALA A 104 -20.84 -7.67 -4.06
N ALA A 105 -21.19 -8.75 -4.73
CA ALA A 105 -22.39 -9.54 -4.50
C ALA A 105 -22.18 -10.96 -5.03
N PRO A 106 -23.06 -11.93 -4.71
CA PRO A 106 -23.05 -13.20 -5.42
C PRO A 106 -23.15 -12.99 -6.94
N GLY A 107 -22.40 -13.80 -7.69
CA GLY A 107 -22.27 -13.65 -9.14
C GLY A 107 -21.34 -12.54 -9.62
N ALA A 108 -20.83 -11.66 -8.74
CA ALA A 108 -19.80 -10.67 -9.10
C ALA A 108 -18.43 -11.32 -9.32
N PRO A 109 -17.53 -10.76 -10.15
CA PRO A 109 -16.15 -11.23 -10.26
C PRO A 109 -15.44 -11.28 -8.90
N GLN A 110 -14.70 -12.37 -8.65
CA GLN A 110 -13.86 -12.52 -7.47
C GLN A 110 -12.56 -11.74 -7.62
N LEU A 111 -12.28 -10.87 -6.66
CA LEU A 111 -11.06 -10.07 -6.58
C LEU A 111 -10.45 -10.15 -5.17
N PRO A 112 -9.10 -10.23 -5.07
CA PRO A 112 -8.42 -10.09 -3.79
C PRO A 112 -8.58 -8.68 -3.22
N LEU A 113 -8.93 -8.57 -1.95
CA LEU A 113 -9.03 -7.31 -1.21
C LEU A 113 -8.51 -7.46 0.22
N ARG A 114 -8.30 -6.34 0.91
CA ARG A 114 -7.96 -6.33 2.34
C ARG A 114 -8.96 -5.51 3.12
N GLY A 115 -9.66 -6.14 4.07
CA GLY A 115 -10.39 -5.44 5.11
C GLY A 115 -9.48 -5.13 6.30
N VAL A 116 -9.54 -3.90 6.81
CA VAL A 116 -8.78 -3.49 8.00
C VAL A 116 -9.68 -2.67 8.92
N ALA A 117 -9.63 -2.96 10.22
CA ALA A 117 -10.25 -2.10 11.21
C ALA A 117 -9.21 -1.07 11.69
N VAL A 118 -9.52 0.21 11.48
CA VAL A 118 -8.69 1.33 11.91
C VAL A 118 -9.37 1.98 13.09
N ALA A 119 -8.71 2.01 14.23
CA ALA A 119 -9.21 2.75 15.37
C ALA A 119 -9.14 4.24 15.09
N VAL A 120 -10.18 4.95 15.53
CA VAL A 120 -10.34 6.38 15.30
C VAL A 120 -10.75 7.08 16.60
N PRO A 121 -10.36 8.35 16.79
CA PRO A 121 -10.77 9.15 17.95
C PRO A 121 -12.31 9.26 18.05
N GLN A 122 -12.82 9.44 19.26
CA GLN A 122 -14.26 9.32 19.57
C GLN A 122 -15.16 10.25 18.74
N ALA A 123 -14.86 11.55 18.69
CA ALA A 123 -15.64 12.55 17.96
C ALA A 123 -14.95 13.06 16.68
N ALA A 124 -13.93 12.35 16.19
CA ALA A 124 -13.28 12.73 14.93
C ALA A 124 -14.19 12.45 13.72
N ALA A 125 -14.38 13.48 12.90
CA ALA A 125 -14.80 13.32 11.52
C ALA A 125 -13.64 12.77 10.69
N MET A 126 -13.95 11.93 9.71
CA MET A 126 -12.95 11.23 8.91
C MET A 126 -13.07 11.61 7.44
N SER A 127 -11.93 11.79 6.78
CA SER A 127 -11.86 11.82 5.32
C SER A 127 -10.72 10.93 4.86
N VAL A 128 -10.87 10.29 3.70
CA VAL A 128 -9.89 9.32 3.20
C VAL A 128 -9.40 9.76 1.83
N ARG A 129 -8.09 9.67 1.61
CA ARG A 129 -7.49 9.96 0.30
C ARG A 129 -6.34 9.01 -0.01
N VAL A 130 -6.12 8.78 -1.29
CA VAL A 130 -4.91 8.11 -1.80
C VAL A 130 -3.76 9.12 -1.76
N LEU A 131 -2.62 8.69 -1.20
CA LEU A 131 -1.37 9.45 -1.24
C LEU A 131 -0.51 9.04 -2.43
N ASP A 132 -0.43 7.73 -2.68
CA ASP A 132 0.32 7.14 -3.78
C ASP A 132 -0.35 5.83 -4.21
N ALA A 133 -0.27 5.51 -5.51
CA ALA A 133 -0.76 4.26 -6.07
C ALA A 133 0.07 3.85 -7.28
N GLN A 134 0.81 2.75 -7.17
CA GLN A 134 1.64 2.20 -8.23
C GLN A 134 0.89 1.08 -8.94
N ALA A 135 0.23 1.42 -10.04
CA ALA A 135 -0.65 0.51 -10.77
C ALA A 135 -0.04 0.02 -12.08
N GLU A 136 -0.33 -1.24 -12.43
CA GLU A 136 -0.08 -1.83 -13.73
C GLU A 136 -1.26 -2.71 -14.17
N GLU A 137 -1.26 -3.12 -15.43
CA GLU A 137 -2.23 -4.10 -15.91
C GLU A 137 -1.64 -5.51 -15.87
N VAL A 138 -2.47 -6.46 -15.47
CA VAL A 138 -2.14 -7.88 -15.62
C VAL A 138 -2.02 -8.19 -17.12
N PRO A 139 -0.91 -8.80 -17.60
CA PRO A 139 -0.66 -8.95 -19.02
C PRO A 139 -1.71 -9.79 -19.76
N GLN A 140 -2.20 -10.85 -19.13
CA GLN A 140 -3.19 -11.75 -19.72
C GLN A 140 -4.61 -11.22 -19.54
N SER A 141 -5.49 -11.55 -20.51
CA SER A 141 -6.92 -11.42 -20.30
C SER A 141 -7.41 -12.53 -19.37
N LEU A 142 -8.23 -12.18 -18.37
CA LEU A 142 -8.69 -13.10 -17.33
C LEU A 142 -10.21 -13.21 -17.34
N ARG A 143 -10.72 -14.44 -17.26
CA ARG A 143 -12.14 -14.71 -17.01
C ARG A 143 -12.30 -15.04 -15.53
N LEU A 144 -12.44 -14.00 -14.70
CA LEU A 144 -12.50 -14.19 -13.25
C LEU A 144 -13.72 -15.03 -12.82
N LEU A 145 -13.49 -15.96 -11.90
CA LEU A 145 -14.52 -16.78 -11.27
C LEU A 145 -15.54 -15.87 -10.55
N PRO A 146 -16.86 -16.10 -10.69
CA PRO A 146 -17.85 -15.31 -9.97
C PRO A 146 -17.94 -15.71 -8.49
N MET A 147 -18.42 -14.81 -7.65
CA MET A 147 -18.69 -15.09 -6.24
C MET A 147 -19.79 -16.15 -6.12
N PRO A 148 -19.58 -17.22 -5.34
CA PRO A 148 -20.58 -18.26 -5.24
C PRO A 148 -21.76 -17.85 -4.37
N THR A 149 -22.90 -18.46 -4.62
CA THR A 149 -24.03 -18.57 -3.67
C THR A 149 -23.99 -19.92 -2.97
N GLN A 150 -24.36 -19.94 -1.69
CA GLN A 150 -24.58 -21.20 -0.98
C GLN A 150 -25.97 -21.75 -1.30
N GLN A 151 -26.00 -22.98 -1.80
CA GLN A 151 -27.25 -23.70 -2.03
C GLN A 151 -27.64 -24.48 -0.78
N ILE A 152 -28.88 -24.28 -0.34
CA ILE A 152 -29.46 -24.99 0.79
C ILE A 152 -30.79 -25.60 0.37
N ASP A 153 -31.05 -26.78 0.89
CA ASP A 153 -32.33 -27.46 0.78
C ASP A 153 -33.05 -27.38 2.12
N ARG A 154 -34.26 -26.80 2.10
CA ARG A 154 -35.13 -26.63 3.26
C ARG A 154 -36.29 -27.62 3.27
N SER A 155 -36.32 -28.58 2.34
CA SER A 155 -37.43 -29.54 2.20
C SER A 155 -37.38 -30.68 3.22
N SER A 156 -36.46 -30.67 4.19
CA SER A 156 -36.34 -31.72 5.22
C SER A 156 -37.53 -31.79 6.18
N GLY A 157 -38.47 -30.84 6.12
CA GLY A 157 -39.71 -30.86 6.91
C GLY A 157 -39.52 -30.56 8.39
N GLU A 158 -38.30 -30.66 8.92
CA GLU A 158 -37.99 -30.33 10.31
C GLU A 158 -37.60 -28.85 10.49
N PRO A 159 -38.20 -28.15 11.48
CA PRO A 159 -37.85 -26.77 11.81
C PRO A 159 -36.35 -26.63 12.07
N PHE A 160 -35.74 -25.56 11.54
CA PHE A 160 -34.31 -25.22 11.71
C PHE A 160 -33.30 -26.21 11.12
N THR A 161 -33.76 -27.21 10.35
CA THR A 161 -32.87 -28.09 9.59
C THR A 161 -32.78 -27.64 8.14
N TYR A 162 -31.57 -27.66 7.58
CA TYR A 162 -31.32 -27.44 6.16
C TYR A 162 -30.15 -28.33 5.73
N ARG A 163 -30.24 -28.88 4.52
CA ARG A 163 -29.13 -29.63 3.92
C ARG A 163 -28.32 -28.69 3.03
N ASN A 164 -27.02 -28.59 3.32
CA ASN A 164 -26.08 -27.84 2.49
C ASN A 164 -25.84 -28.61 1.17
N LEU A 165 -26.22 -28.02 0.04
CA LEU A 165 -26.03 -28.60 -1.29
C LEU A 165 -24.73 -28.14 -1.96
N GLY A 166 -23.95 -27.29 -1.29
CA GLY A 166 -22.66 -26.79 -1.77
C GLY A 166 -22.72 -25.38 -2.34
N LEU A 167 -21.71 -25.04 -3.14
CA LEU A 167 -21.53 -23.71 -3.73
C LEU A 167 -21.87 -23.72 -5.21
N GLN A 168 -22.64 -22.73 -5.65
CA GLN A 168 -22.98 -22.51 -7.05
C GLN A 168 -22.33 -21.22 -7.56
N TYR A 169 -21.76 -21.26 -8.77
CA TYR A 169 -21.00 -20.15 -9.35
C TYR A 169 -21.69 -19.66 -10.63
N ILE A 170 -22.70 -18.80 -10.47
CA ILE A 170 -23.42 -18.21 -11.62
C ILE A 170 -22.93 -16.77 -11.80
N PRO A 171 -22.31 -16.41 -12.93
CA PRO A 171 -21.98 -15.02 -13.23
C PRO A 171 -23.25 -14.17 -13.31
N ASP A 172 -23.25 -13.02 -12.64
CA ASP A 172 -24.30 -12.03 -12.80
C ASP A 172 -24.11 -11.32 -14.14
N ALA A 173 -25.09 -11.47 -15.05
CA ALA A 173 -24.98 -10.93 -16.41
C ALA A 173 -24.86 -9.40 -16.42
N ALA A 174 -25.52 -8.70 -15.49
CA ALA A 174 -25.46 -7.25 -15.42
C ALA A 174 -24.09 -6.78 -14.92
N LEU A 175 -23.48 -7.47 -13.94
CA LEU A 175 -22.14 -7.14 -13.45
C LEU A 175 -21.06 -7.44 -14.49
N TYR A 176 -21.18 -8.54 -15.24
CA TYR A 176 -20.21 -8.90 -16.28
C TYR A 176 -20.36 -8.08 -17.58
N ALA A 177 -21.51 -7.43 -17.80
CA ALA A 177 -21.74 -6.55 -18.94
C ALA A 177 -21.32 -5.08 -18.68
N ARG A 178 -20.95 -4.72 -17.44
CA ARG A 178 -20.51 -3.35 -17.10
C ARG A 178 -19.11 -3.09 -17.67
N ALA A 179 -19.01 -2.07 -18.51
CA ALA A 179 -17.73 -1.56 -18.97
C ALA A 179 -17.08 -0.68 -17.89
N GLY A 180 -15.76 -0.72 -17.81
CA GLY A 180 -14.98 0.03 -16.82
C GLY A 180 -14.38 -0.89 -15.75
N PHE A 181 -13.40 -0.36 -15.03
CA PHE A 181 -12.75 -1.08 -13.93
C PHE A 181 -13.58 -0.94 -12.66
N GLU A 182 -13.93 -2.08 -12.07
CA GLU A 182 -14.62 -2.16 -10.78
C GLU A 182 -13.77 -2.94 -9.75
N PRO A 183 -13.67 -2.45 -8.50
CA PRO A 183 -14.20 -1.18 -8.02
C PRO A 183 -13.52 0.05 -8.63
N GLN A 184 -14.26 1.15 -8.80
CA GLN A 184 -13.70 2.40 -9.35
C GLN A 184 -12.68 3.08 -8.43
N SER A 185 -12.85 2.93 -7.12
CA SER A 185 -11.95 3.45 -6.09
C SER A 185 -11.09 2.32 -5.51
N PRO A 186 -9.79 2.54 -5.24
CA PRO A 186 -8.92 1.56 -4.61
C PRO A 186 -9.20 1.38 -3.11
N PHE A 187 -10.22 2.06 -2.58
CA PHE A 187 -10.71 1.85 -1.23
C PHE A 187 -12.21 2.12 -1.09
N SER A 188 -12.81 1.58 -0.04
CA SER A 188 -14.12 1.98 0.47
C SER A 188 -14.07 2.11 2.00
N LEU A 189 -14.83 3.08 2.51
CA LEU A 189 -15.02 3.26 3.95
C LEU A 189 -16.36 2.65 4.34
N GLY A 190 -16.31 1.67 5.24
CA GLY A 190 -17.49 1.01 5.81
C GLY A 190 -18.07 1.79 6.98
N SER A 191 -18.90 1.10 7.76
CA SER A 191 -19.51 1.68 8.95
C SER A 191 -18.50 1.92 10.06
N VAL A 192 -18.80 2.93 10.89
CA VAL A 192 -18.16 3.13 12.19
C VAL A 192 -18.80 2.18 13.19
N GLY A 193 -17.96 1.55 14.00
CA GLY A 193 -18.39 0.66 15.07
C GLY A 193 -17.61 0.89 16.35
N TYR A 194 -17.97 0.11 17.36
CA TYR A 194 -17.27 0.05 18.63
C TYR A 194 -16.91 -1.39 18.93
N MET A 195 -15.65 -1.63 19.25
CA MET A 195 -15.19 -2.86 19.87
C MET A 195 -14.90 -2.54 21.33
N ARG A 196 -15.90 -2.75 22.19
CA ARG A 196 -15.88 -2.32 23.60
C ARG A 196 -15.63 -0.81 23.69
N SER A 197 -14.57 -0.36 24.39
CA SER A 197 -14.22 1.07 24.47
C SER A 197 -13.55 1.65 23.23
N GLN A 198 -13.19 0.83 22.24
CA GLN A 198 -12.48 1.25 21.05
C GLN A 198 -13.45 1.60 19.92
N ARG A 199 -13.52 2.88 19.53
CA ARG A 199 -14.16 3.30 18.29
C ARG A 199 -13.26 2.95 17.10
N PHE A 200 -13.84 2.38 16.05
CA PHE A 200 -13.11 2.03 14.82
C PHE A 200 -13.98 2.23 13.57
N VAL A 201 -13.33 2.29 12.42
CA VAL A 201 -13.97 2.25 11.11
C VAL A 201 -13.40 1.10 10.29
N GLN A 202 -14.26 0.42 9.53
CA GLN A 202 -13.82 -0.59 8.57
C GLN A 202 -13.32 0.11 7.29
N LEU A 203 -12.06 -0.05 6.94
CA LEU A 203 -11.53 0.35 5.64
C LEU A 203 -11.32 -0.91 4.80
N THR A 204 -11.80 -0.90 3.57
CA THR A 204 -11.50 -1.96 2.61
C THR A 204 -10.61 -1.41 1.52
N LEU A 205 -9.50 -2.10 1.24
CA LEU A 205 -8.51 -1.76 0.23
C LEU A 205 -8.68 -2.72 -0.96
N TYR A 206 -8.74 -2.15 -2.16
CA TYR A 206 -8.90 -2.88 -3.42
C TYR A 206 -7.63 -2.72 -4.26
N PRO A 207 -6.61 -3.59 -4.06
CA PRO A 207 -5.40 -3.57 -4.88
C PRO A 207 -5.65 -4.12 -6.29
N PHE A 208 -6.83 -4.71 -6.56
CA PHE A 208 -7.22 -5.16 -7.88
C PHE A 208 -8.56 -4.56 -8.30
N ALA A 209 -8.66 -4.16 -9.56
CA ALA A 209 -9.90 -3.75 -10.20
C ALA A 209 -10.04 -4.48 -11.54
N TYR A 210 -11.27 -4.82 -11.92
CA TYR A 210 -11.53 -5.66 -13.10
C TYR A 210 -12.53 -5.02 -14.04
N ASN A 211 -12.21 -5.07 -15.32
CA ASN A 211 -13.14 -4.77 -16.41
C ASN A 211 -13.59 -6.08 -17.03
N ALA A 212 -14.85 -6.45 -16.80
CA ALA A 212 -15.40 -7.73 -17.22
C ALA A 212 -15.61 -7.84 -18.73
N VAL A 213 -15.91 -6.73 -19.40
CA VAL A 213 -16.12 -6.69 -20.86
C VAL A 213 -14.79 -6.88 -21.59
N GLN A 214 -13.73 -6.21 -21.11
CA GLN A 214 -12.39 -6.32 -21.72
C GLN A 214 -11.56 -7.48 -21.16
N GLN A 215 -12.04 -8.12 -20.09
CA GLN A 215 -11.31 -9.16 -19.34
C GLN A 215 -9.95 -8.68 -18.83
N LYS A 216 -9.84 -7.40 -18.45
CA LYS A 216 -8.61 -6.78 -17.99
C LYS A 216 -8.64 -6.55 -16.49
N VAL A 217 -7.52 -6.85 -15.83
CA VAL A 217 -7.32 -6.55 -14.41
C VAL A 217 -6.25 -5.47 -14.27
N ARG A 218 -6.57 -4.44 -13.51
CA ARG A 218 -5.60 -3.48 -12.98
C ARG A 218 -5.15 -3.98 -11.62
N TRP A 219 -3.85 -3.93 -11.37
CA TRP A 219 -3.19 -4.35 -10.15
C TRP A 219 -2.36 -3.20 -9.59
N ILE A 220 -2.63 -2.82 -8.35
CA ILE A 220 -1.88 -1.83 -7.59
C ILE A 220 -0.87 -2.58 -6.71
N LYS A 221 0.41 -2.48 -7.09
CA LYS A 221 1.53 -3.10 -6.37
C LYS A 221 1.77 -2.45 -5.02
N ARG A 222 1.59 -1.14 -4.94
CA ARG A 222 1.74 -0.36 -3.72
C ARG A 222 0.67 0.70 -3.65
N LEU A 223 -0.04 0.72 -2.53
CA LEU A 223 -1.12 1.66 -2.26
C LEU A 223 -0.89 2.32 -0.91
N THR A 224 -0.77 3.65 -0.91
CA THR A 224 -0.66 4.44 0.33
C THR A 224 -1.91 5.27 0.50
N ILE A 225 -2.59 5.14 1.65
CA ILE A 225 -3.83 5.84 1.97
C ILE A 225 -3.69 6.58 3.29
N GLU A 226 -4.28 7.77 3.34
CA GLU A 226 -4.42 8.54 4.58
C GLU A 226 -5.90 8.65 4.97
N ILE A 227 -6.20 8.28 6.20
CA ILE A 227 -7.42 8.66 6.91
C ILE A 227 -7.06 9.88 7.74
N ARG A 228 -7.63 11.04 7.41
CA ARG A 228 -7.47 12.28 8.19
C ARG A 228 -8.56 12.42 9.23
N PHE A 229 -8.18 12.92 10.40
CA PHE A 229 -9.09 13.24 11.48
C PHE A 229 -9.30 14.76 11.58
N ALA A 230 -10.56 15.16 11.71
CA ALA A 230 -10.94 16.54 11.95
C ALA A 230 -11.85 16.62 13.18
N TYR A 231 -11.62 17.63 14.01
CA TYR A 231 -12.35 17.85 15.25
C TYR A 231 -13.00 19.23 15.20
N ALA A 232 -14.29 19.32 15.56
CA ALA A 232 -15.03 20.58 15.51
C ALA A 232 -14.43 21.67 16.41
N HIS A 233 -13.90 21.28 17.58
CA HIS A 233 -13.37 22.20 18.60
C HIS A 233 -11.93 21.85 19.02
N GLY A 234 -11.22 21.07 18.19
CA GLY A 234 -9.89 20.54 18.52
C GLY A 234 -9.93 19.20 19.29
N PRO A 235 -8.74 18.58 19.50
CA PRO A 235 -8.62 17.23 20.07
C PRO A 235 -8.60 17.25 21.61
N ASP A 236 -9.73 17.58 22.25
CA ASP A 236 -9.86 17.47 23.71
C ASP A 236 -10.13 16.02 24.17
N VAL A 237 -10.20 15.80 25.49
CA VAL A 237 -10.42 14.46 26.07
C VAL A 237 -11.77 13.86 25.65
N GLN A 238 -12.82 14.66 25.44
CA GLN A 238 -14.12 14.16 25.00
C GLN A 238 -14.08 13.74 23.53
N ALA A 239 -13.36 14.51 22.72
CA ALA A 239 -13.25 14.28 21.29
C ALA A 239 -12.26 13.15 20.95
N VAL A 240 -11.23 12.97 21.78
CA VAL A 240 -10.20 11.94 21.59
C VAL A 240 -10.52 10.66 22.34
N GLY A 241 -10.93 10.77 23.60
CA GLY A 241 -10.97 9.67 24.56
C GLY A 241 -9.80 9.72 25.53
N SER A 242 -9.63 8.63 26.28
CA SER A 242 -8.53 8.44 27.23
C SER A 242 -7.98 7.02 27.16
N ALA A 243 -6.81 6.81 27.76
CA ALA A 243 -6.31 5.46 27.99
C ALA A 243 -7.32 4.66 28.83
N HIS A 244 -7.67 3.46 28.38
CA HIS A 244 -8.51 2.52 29.10
C HIS A 244 -7.97 1.11 28.89
N ASP A 245 -7.78 0.36 29.97
CA ASP A 245 -7.31 -1.03 29.91
C ASP A 245 -8.50 -1.98 29.89
N GLU A 246 -8.60 -2.79 28.83
CA GLU A 246 -9.66 -3.80 28.62
C GLU A 246 -9.25 -5.18 29.17
N GLY A 247 -8.14 -5.25 29.89
CA GLY A 247 -7.64 -6.45 30.57
C GLY A 247 -7.36 -7.58 29.59
N PRO A 248 -7.94 -8.79 29.78
CA PRO A 248 -7.71 -9.92 28.87
C PRO A 248 -8.09 -9.65 27.41
N TYR A 249 -8.98 -8.68 27.16
CA TYR A 249 -9.47 -8.38 25.81
C TYR A 249 -8.48 -7.56 24.98
N GLU A 250 -7.42 -7.00 25.59
CA GLU A 250 -6.39 -6.25 24.87
C GLU A 250 -5.73 -7.06 23.74
N LYS A 251 -5.57 -8.37 23.94
CA LYS A 251 -5.04 -9.26 22.90
C LYS A 251 -5.91 -9.32 21.66
N ILE A 252 -7.24 -9.26 21.85
CA ILE A 252 -8.19 -9.25 20.73
C ILE A 252 -8.12 -7.89 20.02
N LEU A 253 -8.09 -6.78 20.77
CA LEU A 253 -7.95 -5.45 20.19
C LEU A 253 -6.65 -5.31 19.40
N GLN A 254 -5.54 -5.82 19.92
CA GLN A 254 -4.23 -5.80 19.26
C GLN A 254 -4.24 -6.59 17.94
N GLN A 255 -5.00 -7.68 17.85
CA GLN A 255 -5.12 -8.49 16.64
C GLN A 255 -6.07 -7.88 15.61
N GLN A 256 -7.10 -7.16 16.05
CA GLN A 256 -8.16 -6.66 15.17
C GLN A 256 -7.89 -5.24 14.68
N ILE A 257 -7.25 -4.39 15.49
CA ILE A 257 -7.03 -2.97 15.19
C ILE A 257 -5.61 -2.75 14.67
N VAL A 258 -5.49 -2.24 13.45
CA VAL A 258 -4.18 -2.09 12.79
C VAL A 258 -3.25 -1.09 13.49
N ASN A 259 -3.82 -0.03 14.07
CA ASN A 259 -3.09 1.04 14.76
C ASN A 259 -3.30 0.98 16.28
N TYR A 260 -3.41 -0.24 16.82
CA TYR A 260 -3.76 -0.50 18.21
C TYR A 260 -2.93 0.31 19.21
N ASP A 261 -1.59 0.30 19.08
CA ASP A 261 -0.69 0.89 20.08
C ASP A 261 -0.97 2.38 20.33
N ASN A 262 -1.15 3.16 19.26
CA ASN A 262 -1.50 4.58 19.36
C ASN A 262 -2.95 4.77 19.83
N ALA A 263 -3.85 3.90 19.37
CA ALA A 263 -5.28 3.99 19.62
C ALA A 263 -5.71 3.63 21.04
N ARG A 264 -4.82 3.06 21.87
CA ARG A 264 -5.10 2.79 23.29
C ARG A 264 -5.56 4.03 24.05
N THR A 265 -5.10 5.20 23.63
CA THR A 265 -5.44 6.50 24.23
C THR A 265 -6.72 7.12 23.67
N TRP A 266 -7.34 6.51 22.67
CA TRP A 266 -8.50 7.03 21.95
C TRP A 266 -9.81 6.35 22.37
N ARG A 267 -9.87 5.84 23.60
CA ARG A 267 -10.94 4.96 24.08
C ARG A 267 -11.93 5.71 24.95
N MET A 268 -13.16 5.23 24.98
CA MET A 268 -14.20 5.74 25.88
C MET A 268 -14.98 4.56 26.44
N PRO A 269 -15.03 4.37 27.77
CA PRO A 269 -15.80 3.29 28.36
C PRO A 269 -17.26 3.35 27.92
N ALA A 270 -17.87 2.19 27.65
CA ALA A 270 -19.20 2.06 27.06
C ALA A 270 -20.33 2.79 27.84
N ARG A 271 -20.12 3.13 29.11
CA ARG A 271 -21.07 3.91 29.92
C ARG A 271 -21.15 5.38 29.52
N SER A 272 -20.19 5.87 28.73
CA SER A 272 -20.05 7.27 28.35
C SER A 272 -20.07 7.51 26.84
N ALA A 273 -20.15 6.45 26.03
CA ALA A 273 -20.19 6.57 24.57
C ALA A 273 -21.52 7.23 24.11
N PRO A 274 -21.47 8.24 23.22
CA PRO A 274 -22.68 8.78 22.62
C PRO A 274 -23.44 7.68 21.87
N ARG A 275 -24.75 7.55 22.10
CA ARG A 275 -25.58 6.62 21.32
C ARG A 275 -25.53 7.03 19.84
N PRO A 276 -25.41 6.07 18.90
CA PRO A 276 -25.55 6.38 17.47
C PRO A 276 -26.89 7.10 17.24
N GLN A 277 -26.84 8.30 16.68
CA GLN A 277 -28.05 8.97 16.20
C GLN A 277 -28.43 8.30 14.89
N THR A 278 -29.50 7.52 14.92
CA THR A 278 -30.14 7.02 13.70
C THR A 278 -30.78 8.22 12.98
N PRO A 279 -30.68 8.31 11.65
CA PRO A 279 -31.42 9.32 10.88
C PRO A 279 -32.94 9.16 11.02
#